data_AF-A0A2M8GH93-F1
#
_entry.id   AF-A0A2M8GH93-F1
#
_cell.length_a   1.000
_cell.length_b   1.000
_cell.length_c   1.000
_cell.angle_alpha   90.00
_cell.angle_beta   90.00
_cell.angle_gamma   90.00
#
_symmetry.space_group_name_H-M   'P 1'
#
loop_
_entity.id
_entity.type
_entity.pdbx_description
1 polymer ?
#
loop_
_entity_poly.entity_id
_entity_poly.type
_entity_poly.pdbx_seq_one_letter_code
_entity_poly.pdbx_strand_id
1 'polypeptide(L)'
;MKSKIKNQRSKILGFTMIELLIVIAVLGVLAVAVLSAINPLEQINRGRDTGSRSDSEQILSAVERFYTIQQYYPWMKAADDTDQFDWGSLMTSVTRATGGALIVDVLAAVGSEEIKQSFADRLKDVKYGLFAYKKLGTENSPYICFSPKSASFQTEAASRCDGTLPGDWPSSACANTTGCGTKGNCVCL
;
A
#
# COMPACT_ATOMS: atom_id res chain seq x y z
N MET A 1 -25.89 -77.61 2.13
CA MET A 1 -25.36 -76.87 3.29
C MET A 1 -25.67 -75.38 3.08
N LYS A 2 -26.71 -74.83 3.73
CA LYS A 2 -27.15 -73.43 3.51
C LYS A 2 -26.49 -72.50 4.53
N SER A 3 -25.58 -71.64 4.06
CA SER A 3 -24.92 -70.60 4.86
C SER A 3 -25.88 -69.44 5.12
N LYS A 4 -26.08 -69.06 6.39
CA LYS A 4 -26.87 -67.88 6.79
C LYS A 4 -25.98 -66.64 6.82
N ILE A 5 -26.20 -65.72 5.89
CA ILE A 5 -25.60 -64.38 5.88
C ILE A 5 -26.25 -63.56 7.01
N LYS A 6 -25.49 -63.22 8.06
CA LYS A 6 -25.94 -62.34 9.14
C LYS A 6 -25.82 -60.87 8.70
N ASN A 7 -26.96 -60.22 8.49
CA ASN A 7 -27.04 -58.81 8.14
C ASN A 7 -26.85 -57.94 9.41
N GLN A 8 -25.68 -57.30 9.55
CA GLN A 8 -25.35 -56.39 10.64
C GLN A 8 -25.92 -54.99 10.32
N ARG A 9 -27.08 -54.65 10.89
CA ARG A 9 -27.60 -53.26 10.84
C ARG A 9 -26.79 -52.40 11.83
N SER A 10 -25.92 -51.54 11.32
CA SER A 10 -25.21 -50.52 12.10
C SER A 10 -26.23 -49.54 12.71
N LYS A 11 -26.28 -49.45 14.05
CA LYS A 11 -27.06 -48.42 14.73
C LYS A 11 -26.36 -47.08 14.54
N ILE A 12 -26.95 -46.20 13.74
CA ILE A 12 -26.54 -44.79 13.69
C ILE A 12 -27.03 -44.15 15.00
N LEU A 13 -26.11 -43.86 15.90
CA LEU A 13 -26.38 -43.09 17.12
C LEU A 13 -26.45 -41.61 16.73
N GLY A 14 -27.60 -40.98 16.96
CA GLY A 14 -27.78 -39.54 16.76
C GLY A 14 -27.17 -38.75 17.91
N PHE A 15 -26.67 -37.54 17.62
CA PHE A 15 -26.24 -36.58 18.64
C PHE A 15 -27.40 -36.18 19.54
N THR A 16 -27.14 -36.03 20.84
CA THR A 16 -28.11 -35.49 21.78
C THR A 16 -28.18 -33.97 21.66
N MET A 17 -29.33 -33.37 21.98
CA MET A 17 -29.47 -31.90 21.95
C MET A 17 -28.52 -31.21 22.94
N ILE A 18 -28.21 -31.85 24.06
CA ILE A 18 -27.31 -31.29 25.08
C ILE A 18 -25.85 -31.28 24.60
N GLU A 19 -25.40 -32.29 23.87
CA GLU A 19 -24.06 -32.32 23.28
C GLU A 19 -23.87 -31.16 22.30
N LEU A 20 -24.85 -30.91 21.43
CA LEU A 20 -24.79 -29.79 20.49
C LEU A 20 -24.79 -28.44 21.20
N LEU A 21 -25.56 -28.29 22.29
CA LEU A 21 -25.63 -27.05 23.06
C LEU A 21 -24.29 -26.73 23.75
N ILE A 22 -23.66 -27.71 24.38
CA ILE A 22 -22.36 -27.52 25.03
C ILE A 22 -21.30 -27.15 23.99
N VAL A 23 -21.32 -27.78 22.81
CA VAL A 23 -20.35 -27.49 21.75
C VAL A 23 -20.45 -26.05 21.27
N ILE A 24 -21.65 -25.54 20.99
CA ILE A 24 -21.80 -24.14 20.55
C ILE A 24 -21.43 -23.14 21.66
N ALA A 25 -21.67 -23.48 22.93
CA ALA A 25 -21.26 -22.66 24.06
C ALA A 25 -19.73 -22.59 24.18
N VAL A 26 -19.04 -23.73 24.08
CA VAL A 26 -17.57 -23.78 24.10
C VAL A 26 -16.97 -23.07 22.89
N LEU A 27 -17.52 -23.28 21.68
CA LEU A 27 -17.07 -22.59 20.47
C LEU A 27 -17.25 -21.08 20.58
N GLY A 28 -18.35 -20.60 21.18
CA GLY A 28 -18.59 -19.18 21.42
C GLY A 28 -17.52 -18.54 22.30
N VAL A 29 -17.18 -19.17 23.43
CA VAL A 29 -16.15 -18.66 24.35
C VAL A 29 -14.77 -18.65 23.71
N LEU A 30 -14.39 -19.73 23.02
CA LEU A 30 -13.10 -19.82 22.34
C LEU A 30 -12.97 -18.80 21.21
N ALA A 31 -14.03 -18.55 20.44
CA ALA A 31 -14.02 -17.56 19.37
C ALA A 31 -13.74 -16.14 19.88
N VAL A 32 -14.38 -15.73 20.98
CA VAL A 32 -14.15 -14.41 21.58
C VAL A 32 -12.72 -14.30 22.14
N ALA A 33 -12.21 -15.35 22.79
CA ALA A 33 -10.85 -15.36 23.33
C ALA A 33 -9.80 -15.20 22.22
N VAL A 34 -9.95 -15.90 21.08
CA VAL A 34 -9.04 -15.81 19.94
C VAL A 34 -9.13 -14.44 19.26
N LEU A 35 -10.34 -13.92 19.05
CA LEU A 35 -10.53 -12.58 18.47
C LEU A 35 -10.03 -11.45 19.37
N SER A 36 -10.03 -11.64 20.69
CA SER A 36 -9.42 -10.69 21.62
C SER A 36 -7.89 -10.75 21.63
N ALA A 37 -7.30 -11.90 21.29
CA ALA A 37 -5.85 -12.08 21.26
C ALA A 37 -5.22 -11.55 19.97
N ILE A 38 -5.95 -11.56 18.87
CA ILE A 38 -5.53 -10.99 17.59
C ILE A 38 -6.07 -9.55 17.50
N ASN A 39 -5.25 -8.60 17.07
CA ASN A 39 -5.75 -7.28 16.67
C ASN A 39 -6.09 -7.33 15.17
N PRO A 40 -7.34 -7.68 14.75
CA PRO A 40 -7.67 -7.88 13.34
C PRO A 40 -7.57 -6.57 12.54
N LEU A 41 -7.87 -5.44 13.18
CA LEU A 41 -7.76 -4.13 12.53
C LEU A 41 -6.32 -3.82 12.16
N GLU A 42 -5.37 -4.14 13.04
CA GLU A 42 -3.95 -3.96 12.77
C GLU A 42 -3.47 -4.88 11.63
N GLN A 43 -3.93 -6.14 11.58
CA GLN A 43 -3.57 -7.04 10.47
C GLN A 43 -4.11 -6.55 9.11
N ILE A 44 -5.35 -6.06 9.07
CA ILE A 44 -5.94 -5.48 7.85
C ILE A 44 -5.17 -4.24 7.41
N ASN A 45 -4.84 -3.35 8.35
CA ASN A 45 -4.05 -2.16 8.04
C ASN A 45 -2.66 -2.51 7.55
N ARG A 46 -2.01 -3.50 8.16
CA ARG A 46 -0.70 -3.99 7.72
C ARG A 46 -0.77 -4.56 6.30
N GLY A 47 -1.83 -5.29 5.97
CA GLY A 47 -2.07 -5.78 4.60
C GLY A 47 -2.23 -4.64 3.58
N ARG A 48 -2.93 -3.57 3.94
CA ARG A 48 -3.09 -2.37 3.10
C ARG A 48 -1.78 -1.60 2.92
N ASP A 49 -1.00 -1.47 3.98
CA ASP A 49 0.31 -0.79 3.92
C ASP A 49 1.30 -1.57 3.06
N THR A 50 1.31 -2.91 3.16
CA THR A 50 2.11 -3.77 2.25
C THR A 50 1.69 -3.56 0.79
N GLY A 51 0.39 -3.44 0.51
CA GLY A 51 -0.10 -3.09 -0.83
C GLY A 51 0.38 -1.71 -1.29
N SER A 52 0.30 -0.71 -0.41
CA SER A 52 0.73 0.66 -0.70
C SER A 52 2.24 0.75 -0.95
N ARG A 53 3.03 -0.03 -0.22
CA ARG A 53 4.47 -0.20 -0.47
C ARG A 53 4.73 -0.77 -1.86
N SER A 54 4.08 -1.88 -2.21
CA SER A 54 4.25 -2.49 -3.54
C SER A 54 3.82 -1.55 -4.67
N ASP A 55 2.75 -0.79 -4.47
CA ASP A 55 2.30 0.22 -5.43
C ASP A 55 3.34 1.36 -5.55
N SER A 56 3.92 1.79 -4.44
CA SER A 56 4.99 2.80 -4.42
C SER A 56 6.25 2.31 -5.15
N GLU A 57 6.67 1.06 -4.94
CA GLU A 57 7.80 0.43 -5.65
C GLU A 57 7.54 0.38 -7.17
N GLN A 58 6.33 -0.01 -7.57
CA GLN A 58 5.95 -0.06 -8.99
C GLN A 58 5.98 1.33 -9.64
N ILE A 59 5.51 2.36 -8.93
CA ILE A 59 5.54 3.73 -9.43
C ILE A 59 6.98 4.25 -9.50
N LEU A 60 7.79 4.02 -8.46
CA LEU A 60 9.19 4.45 -8.45
C LEU A 60 9.94 3.86 -9.65
N SER A 61 9.81 2.56 -9.87
CA SER A 61 10.39 1.91 -11.04
C SER A 61 9.85 2.47 -12.36
N ALA A 62 8.57 2.84 -12.43
CA ALA A 62 8.00 3.48 -13.63
C ALA A 62 8.55 4.88 -13.87
N VAL A 63 8.77 5.66 -12.80
CA VAL A 63 9.39 6.99 -12.86
C VAL A 63 10.83 6.90 -13.35
N GLU A 64 11.61 5.93 -12.86
CA GLU A 64 12.99 5.70 -13.30
C GLU A 64 13.08 5.26 -14.77
N ARG A 65 12.18 4.36 -15.21
CA ARG A 65 12.10 3.98 -16.63
C ARG A 65 11.70 5.15 -17.52
N PHE A 66 10.71 5.93 -17.09
CA PHE A 66 10.31 7.15 -17.79
C PHE A 66 11.52 8.09 -17.97
N TYR A 67 12.27 8.36 -16.90
CA TYR A 67 13.47 9.19 -16.97
C TYR A 67 14.52 8.63 -17.92
N THR A 68 14.73 7.32 -17.91
CA THR A 68 15.69 6.65 -18.82
C THR A 68 15.37 6.93 -20.29
N ILE A 69 14.09 6.93 -20.67
CA ILE A 69 13.66 7.13 -22.06
C ILE A 69 13.56 8.63 -22.40
N GLN A 70 12.95 9.41 -21.51
CA GLN A 70 12.56 10.79 -21.79
C GLN A 70 13.65 11.80 -21.39
N GLN A 71 14.61 11.41 -20.55
CA GLN A 71 15.66 12.27 -19.97
C GLN A 71 15.13 13.41 -19.08
N TYR A 72 13.90 13.29 -18.60
CA TYR A 72 13.29 14.17 -17.60
C TYR A 72 12.23 13.41 -16.80
N TYR A 73 11.83 13.94 -15.65
CA TYR A 73 10.86 13.27 -14.77
C TYR A 73 9.41 13.58 -15.15
N PRO A 74 8.44 12.72 -14.80
CA PRO A 74 7.03 12.88 -15.18
C PRO A 74 6.37 14.20 -14.72
N TRP A 75 6.89 14.83 -13.68
CA TRP A 75 6.43 16.13 -13.17
C TRP A 75 7.01 17.34 -13.90
N MET A 76 8.01 17.14 -14.76
CA MET A 76 8.63 18.20 -15.58
C MET A 76 7.91 18.34 -16.92
N LYS A 77 7.89 19.56 -17.48
CA LYS A 77 7.25 19.84 -18.79
C LYS A 77 8.02 19.24 -19.95
N ALA A 78 9.35 19.29 -19.89
CA ALA A 78 10.30 18.85 -20.91
C ALA A 78 11.72 18.72 -20.30
N ALA A 79 12.68 18.27 -21.11
CA ALA A 79 14.08 18.06 -20.69
C ALA A 79 14.84 19.33 -20.31
N ASP A 80 14.41 20.48 -20.83
CA ASP A 80 14.98 21.81 -20.55
C ASP A 80 14.27 22.52 -19.39
N ASP A 81 13.24 21.91 -18.80
CA ASP A 81 12.53 22.48 -17.67
C ASP A 81 13.38 22.41 -16.40
N THR A 82 13.20 23.38 -15.52
CA THR A 82 13.88 23.34 -14.22
C THR A 82 13.15 22.35 -13.33
N ASP A 83 13.86 21.35 -12.83
CA ASP A 83 13.30 20.41 -11.85
C ASP A 83 12.92 21.18 -10.58
N GLN A 84 11.66 21.57 -10.43
CA GLN A 84 11.11 22.38 -9.33
C GLN A 84 10.16 21.58 -8.41
N PHE A 85 10.13 20.26 -8.54
CA PHE A 85 9.20 19.42 -7.81
C PHE A 85 9.86 18.84 -6.56
N ASP A 86 9.67 19.51 -5.42
CA ASP A 86 10.19 19.07 -4.13
C ASP A 86 9.29 17.99 -3.51
N TRP A 87 8.10 18.34 -3.02
CA TRP A 87 7.11 17.41 -2.45
C TRP A 87 5.72 17.65 -3.05
N GLY A 88 5.05 16.59 -3.52
CA GLY A 88 3.68 16.72 -4.02
C GLY A 88 2.91 15.40 -4.00
N SER A 89 1.59 15.48 -3.87
CA SER A 89 0.76 14.28 -4.05
C SER A 89 0.77 13.87 -5.53
N LEU A 90 0.78 12.57 -5.81
CA LEU A 90 0.65 12.04 -7.19
C LEU A 90 -0.66 12.50 -7.86
N MET A 91 -1.65 12.89 -7.05
CA MET A 91 -2.96 13.40 -7.46
C MET A 91 -2.99 14.91 -7.65
N THR A 92 -1.88 15.60 -7.42
CA THR A 92 -1.77 17.02 -7.77
C THR A 92 -1.44 17.11 -9.26
N SER A 93 -2.22 17.92 -9.98
CA SER A 93 -1.94 18.17 -11.39
C SER A 93 -0.60 18.87 -11.54
N VAL A 94 0.35 18.23 -12.21
CA VAL A 94 1.58 18.86 -12.68
C VAL A 94 1.31 19.59 -13.98
N THR A 95 1.85 20.79 -14.12
CA THR A 95 1.64 21.58 -15.33
C THR A 95 2.59 21.07 -16.42
N ARG A 96 2.06 20.56 -17.53
CA ARG A 96 2.82 20.11 -18.71
C ARG A 96 2.67 21.08 -19.88
N ALA A 97 3.46 20.87 -20.94
CA ALA A 97 3.39 21.64 -22.18
C ALA A 97 1.98 21.61 -22.83
N THR A 98 1.23 20.53 -22.62
CA THR A 98 -0.14 20.32 -23.14
C THR A 98 -1.26 20.57 -22.11
N GLY A 99 -0.95 21.08 -20.91
CA GLY A 99 -1.92 21.33 -19.84
C GLY A 99 -1.61 20.61 -18.52
N GLY A 100 -2.49 20.73 -17.53
CA GLY A 100 -2.33 20.03 -16.24
C GLY A 100 -2.64 18.53 -16.35
N ALA A 101 -1.73 17.67 -15.91
CA ALA A 101 -1.92 16.21 -15.87
C ALA A 101 -1.50 15.65 -14.51
N LEU A 102 -2.09 14.55 -14.06
CA LEU A 102 -1.60 13.85 -12.86
C LEU A 102 -0.32 13.09 -13.20
N ILE A 103 0.58 12.92 -12.22
CA ILE A 103 1.84 12.18 -12.43
C ILE A 103 1.55 10.75 -12.92
N VAL A 104 0.54 10.09 -12.35
CA VAL A 104 0.12 8.75 -12.77
C VAL A 104 -0.44 8.71 -14.19
N ASP A 105 -1.09 9.78 -14.65
CA ASP A 105 -1.61 9.86 -16.01
C ASP A 105 -0.48 10.05 -17.02
N VAL A 106 0.56 10.78 -16.66
CA VAL A 106 1.77 10.94 -17.50
C VAL A 106 2.47 9.61 -17.67
N LEU A 107 2.56 8.81 -16.61
CA LEU A 107 3.17 7.48 -16.67
C LEU A 107 2.31 6.47 -17.46
N ALA A 108 0.99 6.65 -17.47
CA ALA A 108 0.05 5.79 -18.20
C ALA A 108 -0.29 6.29 -19.62
N ALA A 109 0.22 7.46 -20.01
CA ALA A 109 -0.09 8.10 -21.27
C ALA A 109 0.47 7.30 -22.46
N VAL A 110 -0.21 7.41 -23.60
CA VAL A 110 0.28 6.86 -24.86
C VAL A 110 1.59 7.57 -25.22
N GLY A 111 2.65 6.80 -25.44
CA GLY A 111 4.02 7.28 -25.71
C GLY A 111 4.98 7.16 -24.53
N SER A 112 4.49 6.98 -23.30
CA SER A 112 5.29 6.57 -22.14
C SER A 112 4.96 5.13 -21.74
N GLU A 113 3.68 4.79 -21.58
CA GLU A 113 3.15 3.44 -21.31
C GLU A 113 3.91 2.67 -20.18
N GLU A 114 4.46 3.40 -19.22
CA GLU A 114 5.29 2.85 -18.15
C GLU A 114 4.49 2.06 -17.12
N ILE A 115 3.21 2.38 -17.02
CA ILE A 115 2.20 1.66 -16.23
C ILE A 115 0.90 1.51 -17.03
N LYS A 116 0.10 0.51 -16.67
CA LYS A 116 -1.23 0.33 -17.25
C LYS A 116 -2.18 1.44 -16.80
N GLN A 117 -3.05 1.90 -17.70
CA GLN A 117 -4.15 2.83 -17.41
C GLN A 117 -5.01 2.37 -16.22
N SER A 118 -5.35 1.09 -16.14
CA SER A 118 -6.14 0.55 -15.02
C SER A 118 -5.44 0.63 -13.67
N PHE A 119 -4.10 0.62 -13.66
CA PHE A 119 -3.31 0.83 -12.44
C PHE A 119 -3.32 2.31 -12.06
N ALA A 120 -3.08 3.21 -13.02
CA ALA A 120 -3.17 4.65 -12.79
C ALA A 120 -4.56 5.06 -12.26
N ASP A 121 -5.64 4.55 -12.87
CA ASP A 121 -7.02 4.83 -12.45
C ASP A 121 -7.31 4.34 -11.03
N ARG A 122 -6.78 3.18 -10.63
CA ARG A 122 -6.93 2.67 -9.27
C ARG A 122 -6.28 3.62 -8.25
N LEU A 123 -5.11 4.16 -8.58
CA LEU A 123 -4.36 5.06 -7.71
C LEU A 123 -4.97 6.46 -7.61
N LYS A 124 -5.94 6.80 -8.46
CA LYS A 124 -6.72 8.05 -8.37
C LYS A 124 -7.74 8.08 -7.24
N ASP A 125 -8.05 6.94 -6.63
CA ASP A 125 -8.93 6.92 -5.46
C ASP A 125 -8.24 7.68 -4.31
N VAL A 126 -8.94 8.66 -3.74
CA VAL A 126 -8.52 9.51 -2.60
C VAL A 126 -8.01 8.72 -1.39
N LYS A 127 -8.30 7.42 -1.32
CA LYS A 127 -7.79 6.50 -0.30
C LYS A 127 -6.27 6.28 -0.37
N TYR A 128 -5.65 6.46 -1.53
CA TYR A 128 -4.22 6.29 -1.74
C TYR A 128 -3.51 7.60 -1.46
N GLY A 129 -3.05 7.77 -0.21
CA GLY A 129 -2.22 8.91 0.21
C GLY A 129 -0.79 8.74 -0.28
N LEU A 130 -0.58 8.80 -1.60
CA LEU A 130 0.71 8.68 -2.26
C LEU A 130 1.28 10.07 -2.57
N PHE A 131 2.58 10.22 -2.32
CA PHE A 131 3.36 11.42 -2.55
C PHE A 131 4.62 11.07 -3.33
N ALA A 132 5.03 11.97 -4.20
CA ALA A 132 6.29 11.91 -4.89
C ALA A 132 7.16 13.03 -4.33
N TYR A 133 8.45 12.74 -4.19
CA TYR A 133 9.42 13.73 -3.77
C TYR A 133 10.70 13.59 -4.57
N LYS A 134 11.31 14.73 -4.89
CA LYS A 134 12.68 14.74 -5.40
C LYS A 134 13.35 16.06 -5.01
N LYS A 135 14.53 15.97 -4.40
CA LYS A 135 15.33 17.16 -4.15
C LYS A 135 15.83 17.77 -5.48
N LEU A 136 15.80 19.09 -5.56
CA LEU A 136 16.29 19.84 -6.73
C LEU A 136 17.75 19.50 -7.05
N GLY A 137 18.04 19.22 -8.31
CA GLY A 137 19.38 18.88 -8.80
C GLY A 137 19.44 17.52 -9.49
N THR A 138 20.30 17.38 -10.49
CA THR A 138 20.34 16.20 -11.40
C THR A 138 20.87 14.92 -10.75
N GLU A 139 21.55 15.03 -9.61
CA GLU A 139 22.21 13.90 -8.92
C GLU A 139 21.36 13.28 -7.79
N ASN A 140 20.19 13.86 -7.48
CA ASN A 140 19.32 13.35 -6.41
C ASN A 140 18.35 12.29 -6.93
N SER A 141 18.04 11.32 -6.07
CA SER A 141 17.11 10.24 -6.40
C SER A 141 15.65 10.69 -6.22
N PRO A 142 14.72 10.20 -7.06
CA PRO A 142 13.29 10.34 -6.80
C PRO A 142 12.87 9.38 -5.69
N TYR A 143 11.90 9.79 -4.88
CA TYR A 143 11.30 8.98 -3.83
C TYR A 143 9.78 8.93 -3.99
N ILE A 144 9.18 7.77 -3.73
CA ILE A 144 7.73 7.63 -3.63
C ILE A 144 7.37 7.28 -2.19
N CYS A 145 6.49 8.09 -1.62
CA CYS A 145 6.08 8.02 -0.23
C CYS A 145 4.60 7.68 -0.09
N PHE A 146 4.24 6.98 0.97
CA PHE A 146 2.85 6.71 1.33
C PHE A 146 2.60 6.94 2.82
N SER A 147 1.35 7.24 3.18
CA SER A 147 0.92 7.36 4.58
C SER A 147 0.59 5.98 5.18
N PRO A 148 1.32 5.52 6.22
CA PRO A 148 1.08 4.23 6.84
C PRO A 148 -0.10 4.23 7.83
N LYS A 149 -0.89 3.15 7.84
CA LYS A 149 -2.05 2.98 8.74
C LYS A 149 -1.82 2.01 9.89
N SER A 150 -0.91 1.06 9.72
CA SER A 150 -0.53 0.08 10.75
C SER A 150 0.54 0.62 11.69
N ALA A 151 0.49 0.21 12.95
CA ALA A 151 1.46 0.59 13.96
C ALA A 151 2.88 0.13 13.59
N SER A 152 3.03 -1.02 12.94
CA SER A 152 4.36 -1.50 12.50
C SER A 152 5.00 -0.57 11.47
N PHE A 153 4.26 -0.14 10.45
CA PHE A 153 4.78 0.75 9.42
C PHE A 153 4.92 2.19 9.94
N GLN A 154 4.09 2.63 10.88
CA GLN A 154 4.27 3.91 11.57
C GLN A 154 5.56 3.94 12.39
N THR A 155 5.92 2.81 13.02
CA THR A 155 7.18 2.68 13.77
C THR A 155 8.38 2.64 12.83
N GLU A 156 8.27 1.96 11.68
CA GLU A 156 9.28 2.01 10.61
C GLU A 156 9.46 3.43 10.07
N ALA A 157 8.37 4.16 9.78
CA ALA A 157 8.45 5.53 9.32
C ALA A 157 9.11 6.46 10.34
N ALA A 158 8.78 6.31 11.63
CA ALA A 158 9.40 7.09 12.70
C ALA A 158 10.91 6.79 12.84
N SER A 159 11.31 5.51 12.81
CA SER A 159 12.72 5.14 12.93
C SER A 159 13.57 5.62 11.75
N ARG A 160 12.97 5.76 10.56
CA ARG A 160 13.63 6.38 9.40
C ARG A 160 13.87 7.87 9.64
N CYS A 161 12.92 8.59 10.20
CA CYS A 161 13.03 10.01 10.49
C CYS A 161 14.03 10.36 11.60
N ASP A 162 14.30 9.44 12.53
CA ASP A 162 15.24 9.64 13.65
C ASP A 162 16.68 9.18 13.34
N GLY A 163 16.94 8.65 12.14
CA GLY A 163 18.23 8.08 11.73
C GLY A 163 19.16 9.07 11.01
N THR A 164 20.38 8.60 10.69
CA THR A 164 21.26 9.29 9.74
C THR A 164 20.69 9.13 8.34
N LEU A 165 19.95 10.14 7.89
CA LEU A 165 19.30 10.15 6.59
C LEU A 165 20.29 10.50 5.46
N PRO A 166 20.12 9.93 4.26
CA PRO A 166 20.74 10.46 3.05
C PRO A 166 20.44 11.96 2.88
N GLY A 167 21.39 12.74 2.36
CA GLY A 167 21.24 14.20 2.22
C GLY A 167 20.16 14.64 1.21
N ASP A 168 19.62 13.69 0.45
CA ASP A 168 18.53 13.80 -0.51
C ASP A 168 17.19 13.27 0.04
N TRP A 169 17.14 12.74 1.27
CA TRP A 169 15.89 12.23 1.84
C TRP A 169 14.83 13.34 2.01
N PRO A 170 13.53 13.04 1.79
CA PRO A 170 12.44 13.97 2.03
C PRO A 170 12.30 14.38 3.51
N SER A 171 12.71 15.60 3.86
CA SER A 171 12.41 16.18 5.18
C SER A 171 10.89 16.33 5.40
N SER A 172 10.15 16.61 4.32
CA SER A 172 8.68 16.70 4.29
C SER A 172 7.95 15.37 4.56
N ALA A 173 8.66 14.24 4.57
CA ALA A 173 8.10 12.96 4.99
C ALA A 173 8.03 12.80 6.52
N CYS A 174 8.77 13.62 7.26
CA CYS A 174 8.87 13.57 8.71
C CYS A 174 8.10 14.72 9.36
N ALA A 175 7.42 14.45 10.48
CA ALA A 175 6.57 15.41 11.19
C ALA A 175 5.45 16.08 10.34
N ASN A 176 5.08 15.49 9.21
CA ASN A 176 4.01 15.93 8.33
C ASN A 176 2.66 15.29 8.69
N THR A 177 1.97 15.88 9.65
CA THR A 177 0.65 15.39 10.10
C THR A 177 -0.50 15.66 9.12
N THR A 178 -0.27 16.48 8.10
CA THR A 178 -1.30 16.85 7.11
C THR A 178 -1.37 15.81 5.98
N GLY A 179 -0.21 15.32 5.51
CA GLY A 179 -0.13 14.33 4.43
C GLY A 179 0.13 12.90 4.91
N CYS A 180 0.91 12.71 5.97
CA CYS A 180 1.39 11.39 6.41
C CYS A 180 0.55 10.77 7.53
N GLY A 181 -0.64 11.31 7.78
CA GLY A 181 -1.56 10.82 8.82
C GLY A 181 -1.19 11.33 10.22
N THR A 182 -1.94 10.90 11.23
CA THR A 182 -1.89 11.47 12.59
C THR A 182 -0.56 11.29 13.31
N LYS A 183 0.27 10.31 12.89
CA LYS A 183 1.61 10.11 13.44
C LYS A 183 2.68 10.95 12.75
N GLY A 184 2.35 11.61 11.65
CA GLY A 184 3.19 12.60 10.99
C GLY A 184 4.35 12.05 10.17
N ASN A 185 4.52 10.73 10.03
CA ASN A 185 5.66 10.16 9.32
C ASN A 185 5.19 9.29 8.15
N CYS A 186 5.67 9.58 6.95
CA CYS A 186 5.45 8.77 5.75
C CYS A 186 6.54 7.72 5.62
N VAL A 187 6.20 6.60 4.97
CA VAL A 187 7.19 5.65 4.49
C VAL A 187 7.57 6.07 3.08
N CYS A 188 8.86 6.30 2.82
CA CYS A 188 9.38 6.61 1.51
C CYS A 188 10.34 5.52 1.03
N LEU A 189 10.30 5.27 -0.27
CA LEU A 189 11.12 4.28 -0.97
C LEU A 189 12.02 4.99 -1.97
#